data_AF-A0A348Z3X7-F1
#
_entry.id   AF-A0A348Z3X7-F1
#
_cell.length_a   1.000
_cell.length_b   1.000
_cell.length_c   1.000
_cell.angle_alpha   90.00
_cell.angle_beta   90.00
_cell.angle_gamma   90.00
#
_symmetry.space_group_name_H-M   'P 1'
#
loop_
_entity.id
_entity.type
_entity.pdbx_description
1 polymer ?
#
loop_
_entity_poly.entity_id
_entity_poly.type
_entity_poly.pdbx_seq_one_letter_code
_entity_poly.pdbx_strand_id
1 'polypeptide(L)' 'MSDKLVRVKEKVIYGLDLPVDVALSLPKIIVIARKEVTVENHKGIIKFSDSEL' A
#
# COMPACT_ATOMS: atom_id res chain seq x y z
N MET A 1 13.95 16.50 -5.07
CA MET A 1 12.55 16.98 -4.97
C MET A 1 11.61 15.92 -4.40
N SER A 2 11.75 14.64 -4.79
CA SER A 2 10.96 13.51 -4.24
C SER A 2 10.97 13.42 -2.71
N ASP A 3 12.14 13.46 -2.08
CA ASP A 3 12.27 13.31 -0.60
C ASP A 3 11.51 14.36 0.21
N LYS A 4 11.32 15.57 -0.33
CA LYS A 4 10.61 16.64 0.36
C LYS A 4 9.11 16.36 0.37
N LEU A 5 8.57 15.83 -0.73
CA LEU A 5 7.18 15.39 -0.86
C LEU A 5 6.88 14.20 0.05
N VAL A 6 7.80 13.23 0.13
CA VAL A 6 7.68 12.07 1.03
C VAL A 6 7.58 12.52 2.48
N ARG A 7 8.47 13.42 2.94
CA ARG A 7 8.44 13.93 4.32
C ARG A 7 7.19 14.72 4.67
N VAL A 8 6.62 15.48 3.72
CA VAL A 8 5.35 16.18 3.92
C VAL A 8 4.20 15.18 4.05
N LYS A 9 4.20 14.14 3.20
CA LYS A 9 3.19 13.08 3.25
C LYS A 9 3.25 12.30 4.58
N GLU A 10 4.44 11.95 5.05
CA GLU A 10 4.65 11.30 6.35
C GLU A 10 4.08 12.14 7.50
N LYS A 11 4.40 13.44 7.56
CA LYS A 11 3.89 14.32 8.63
C LYS A 11 2.36 14.38 8.67
N VAL A 12 1.70 14.37 7.52
CA VAL A 12 0.23 14.37 7.43
C VAL A 12 -0.34 13.03 7.90
N ILE A 13 0.28 11.91 7.52
CA ILE A 13 -0.13 10.55 7.94
C ILE A 13 -0.05 10.41 9.45
N TYR A 14 1.05 10.84 10.08
CA TYR A 14 1.21 10.83 11.54
C TYR A 14 0.25 11.79 12.25
N GLY A 15 0.02 12.98 11.69
CA GLY A 15 -0.91 13.97 12.27
C GLY A 15 -2.38 13.55 12.22
N LEU A 16 -2.73 12.64 11.31
CA LEU A 16 -4.09 12.09 11.15
C LEU A 16 -4.24 10.68 11.73
N ASP A 17 -3.19 10.14 12.37
CA ASP A 17 -3.12 8.79 12.93
C ASP A 17 -3.55 7.69 11.92
N LEU A 18 -3.20 7.91 10.64
CA LEU A 18 -3.54 6.99 9.56
C LEU A 18 -2.56 5.81 9.54
N PRO A 19 -3.02 4.58 9.25
CA PRO A 19 -2.14 3.46 9.02
C PRO A 19 -1.19 3.76 7.85
N VAL A 20 0.12 3.73 8.15
CA VAL A 20 1.18 4.18 7.24
C VAL A 20 1.23 3.32 5.97
N ASP A 21 0.99 2.03 6.11
CA ASP A 21 0.88 1.03 5.06
C ASP A 21 -0.25 1.34 4.06
N VAL A 22 -1.41 1.75 4.55
CA VAL A 22 -2.55 2.16 3.71
C VAL A 22 -2.25 3.47 2.99
N ALA A 23 -1.78 4.49 3.72
CA ALA A 23 -1.55 5.82 3.16
C ALA A 23 -0.37 5.89 2.17
N LEU A 24 0.62 5.01 2.34
CA LEU A 24 1.74 4.85 1.41
C LEU A 24 1.52 3.78 0.34
N SER A 25 0.37 3.10 0.36
CA SER A 25 0.05 2.02 -0.59
C SER A 25 1.13 0.94 -0.62
N LEU A 26 1.68 0.60 0.54
CA LEU A 26 2.71 -0.41 0.67
C LEU A 26 2.07 -1.80 0.56
N PRO A 27 2.58 -2.69 -0.29
CA PRO A 27 2.11 -4.06 -0.35
C PRO A 27 2.61 -4.85 0.87
N LYS A 28 1.84 -5.83 1.30
CA LYS A 28 2.29 -6.83 2.28
C LYS A 28 3.06 -7.91 1.55
N ILE A 29 4.32 -8.12 1.94
CA ILE A 29 5.18 -9.15 1.36
C ILE A 29 5.44 -10.20 2.43
N ILE A 30 5.12 -11.45 2.13
CA ILE A 30 5.36 -12.61 3.00
C ILE A 30 6.34 -13.53 2.26
N VAL A 31 7.46 -13.87 2.90
CA VAL A 31 8.48 -14.77 2.33
C VAL A 31 8.58 -16.01 3.20
N ILE A 32 8.37 -17.18 2.60
CA ILE A 32 8.51 -18.48 3.27
C ILE A 32 9.75 -19.17 2.70
N ALA A 33 10.88 -18.94 3.38
CA ALA A 33 12.19 -19.50 3.03
C ALA A 33 12.48 -19.35 1.53
N ARG A 34 12.87 -20.45 0.85
CA ARG A 34 13.04 -20.51 -0.61
C ARG A 34 11.85 -21.16 -1.31
N LYS A 35 10.70 -21.28 -0.63
CA LYS A 35 9.53 -22.01 -1.12
C LYS A 35 8.53 -21.07 -1.79
N GLU A 36 8.24 -19.94 -1.15
CA GLU A 36 7.11 -19.10 -1.56
C GLU A 36 7.33 -17.63 -1.21
N VAL A 37 6.80 -16.76 -2.08
CA VAL A 37 6.66 -15.33 -1.84
C VAL A 37 5.22 -14.93 -2.16
N THR A 38 4.53 -14.34 -1.20
CA THR A 38 3.18 -13.79 -1.37
C THR A 38 3.27 -12.26 -1.35
N VAL A 39 2.67 -11.61 -2.34
CA VAL A 39 2.56 -10.15 -2.43
C VAL A 39 1.09 -9.77 -2.44
N GLU A 40 0.60 -9.20 -1.35
CA GLU A 40 -0.78 -8.73 -1.21
C GLU A 40 -0.83 -7.20 -1.34
N ASN A 41 -1.69 -6.71 -2.23
CA ASN A 41 -1.96 -5.28 -2.35
C ASN A 41 -3.18 -4.90 -1.52
N HIS A 42 -3.09 -3.84 -0.73
CA HIS A 42 -4.20 -3.35 0.12
C HIS A 42 -5.24 -2.50 -0.64
N LYS A 43 -5.21 -2.48 -1.99
CA LYS A 43 -6.13 -1.65 -2.79
C LYS A 43 -7.61 -2.06 -2.72
N GLY A 44 -7.93 -3.22 -2.14
CA GLY A 44 -9.31 -3.72 -2.09
C GLY A 44 -9.92 -3.93 -3.48
N ILE A 45 -11.25 -3.99 -3.58
CA ILE A 45 -11.92 -4.04 -4.88
C ILE A 45 -12.02 -2.61 -5.45
N ILE A 46 -11.36 -2.40 -6.59
CA ILE A 46 -11.28 -1.08 -7.24
C ILE A 46 -12.49 -0.81 -8.14
N LYS A 47 -13.07 -1.85 -8.76
CA LYS A 47 -14.25 -1.76 -9.64
C LYS A 47 -14.87 -3.15 -9.85
N PHE A 48 -16.20 -3.21 -10.00
CA PHE A 48 -16.93 -4.37 -10.51
C PHE A 48 -17.71 -3.95 -11.76
N SER A 49 -17.64 -4.73 -12.85
CA SER A 49 -18.53 -4.57 -14.01
C SER A 49 -18.64 -5.86 -14.80
N ASP A 50 -19.80 -6.10 -15.40
CA ASP A 50 -20.12 -7.31 -16.19
C ASP A 50 -19.35 -7.44 -17.51
N SER A 51 -18.64 -6.39 -17.94
CA SER A 51 -18.00 -6.31 -19.26
C SER A 51 -16.52 -6.74 -19.31
N GLU A 52 -15.92 -7.17 -18.19
CA GLU A 52 -14.51 -7.60 -18.13
C GLU A 52 -14.33 -9.00 -17.49
N LEU A 53 -15.21 -9.95 -17.83
CA LEU A 53 -15.07 -11.37 -17.50
C LEU A 53 -14.41 -12.16 -18.65
#